data_AF-A0A6J1PA48-F1
#
_entry.id   AF-A0A6J1PA48-F1
#
_cell.length_a   1.000
_cell.length_b   1.000
_cell.length_c   1.000
_cell.angle_alpha   90.00
_cell.angle_beta   90.00
_cell.angle_gamma   90.00
#
_symmetry.space_group_name_H-M   'P 1'
#
loop_
_entity.id
_entity.type
_entity.pdbx_description
1 polymer ?
#
loop_
_entity_poly.entity_id
_entity_poly.type
_entity_poly.pdbx_seq_one_letter_code
_entity_poly.pdbx_strand_id
1 'polypeptide(L)'
;MENIATPVNEEFLSNGEIEWQPLSLTLVEYPKGDLLGKFFAFTSLAPFGIGAGFVTLILFRRDLHTIAFFIGTLINEVLNIVLKHIICESRPLIRGHLYNEYGMPSSHSQFVWFFSIYVLYFFIIRLHHINNNSIISALWRIIIVGSCFTLALIVCAGRVYLHYHTTAQVVVGGIVGFVFATIWFTVVHRILTPLFPQLVSLKVCEMLMIRDTTLIPNVLWFEYTTSRQEARTRGRKLAALKPTQ
;
A
#
# COMPACT_ATOMS: atom_id res chain seq x y z
N MET A 1 37.99 -17.65 0.12
CA MET A 1 36.81 -16.81 0.39
C MET A 1 35.75 -17.22 -0.61
N GLU A 2 34.77 -17.94 -0.10
CA GLU A 2 33.78 -18.72 -0.84
C GLU A 2 32.88 -17.81 -1.71
N ASN A 3 32.90 -18.03 -3.01
CA ASN A 3 31.89 -17.52 -3.93
C ASN A 3 30.60 -18.28 -3.65
N ILE A 4 29.63 -17.60 -3.03
CA ILE A 4 28.26 -18.11 -2.91
C ILE A 4 27.64 -18.01 -4.32
N ALA A 5 27.83 -19.06 -5.11
CA ALA A 5 27.09 -19.27 -6.34
C ALA A 5 25.60 -19.43 -5.98
N THR A 6 24.79 -18.43 -6.32
CA THR A 6 23.34 -18.57 -6.34
C THR A 6 22.96 -19.65 -7.35
N PRO A 7 21.99 -20.54 -7.06
CA PRO A 7 21.63 -21.64 -7.95
C PRO A 7 20.78 -21.08 -9.08
N VAL A 8 21.42 -20.42 -10.05
CA VAL A 8 20.88 -20.29 -11.39
C VAL A 8 21.23 -21.61 -12.05
N ASN A 9 20.27 -22.54 -12.13
CA ASN A 9 20.51 -23.87 -12.69
C ASN A 9 21.17 -23.73 -14.07
N GLU A 10 22.22 -24.52 -14.31
CA GLU A 10 23.00 -24.55 -15.56
C GLU A 10 22.18 -24.93 -16.81
N GLU A 11 20.89 -25.26 -16.67
CA GLU A 11 19.95 -25.58 -17.76
C GLU A 11 19.45 -24.35 -18.56
N PHE A 12 19.72 -23.12 -18.12
CA PHE A 12 19.10 -21.91 -18.71
C PHE A 12 19.97 -21.14 -19.72
N LEU A 13 21.13 -21.68 -20.10
CA LEU A 13 22.06 -21.01 -21.00
C LEU A 13 21.86 -21.47 -22.46
N SER A 14 21.12 -20.68 -23.24
CA SER A 14 21.22 -20.69 -24.70
C SER A 14 22.22 -19.60 -25.11
N ASN A 15 23.44 -19.98 -25.50
CA ASN A 15 24.54 -19.08 -25.92
C ASN A 15 25.07 -18.09 -24.85
N GLY A 16 24.92 -18.40 -23.57
CA GLY A 16 25.52 -17.57 -22.50
C GLY A 16 24.71 -16.32 -22.12
N GLU A 17 23.59 -16.04 -22.79
CA GLU A 17 22.70 -14.91 -22.49
C GLU A 17 21.40 -15.40 -21.84
N ILE A 18 21.01 -14.77 -20.72
CA ILE A 18 19.76 -15.07 -20.02
C ILE A 18 18.59 -14.56 -20.86
N GLU A 19 17.71 -15.45 -21.31
CA GLU A 19 16.48 -15.08 -22.04
C GLU A 19 15.45 -14.51 -21.04
N TRP A 20 15.09 -13.23 -21.19
CA TRP A 20 14.09 -12.55 -20.34
C TRP A 20 12.69 -12.65 -20.97
N GLN A 21 11.69 -12.97 -20.15
CA GLN A 21 10.29 -13.04 -20.57
C GLN A 21 9.43 -12.03 -19.80
N PRO A 22 8.64 -11.17 -20.48
CA PRO A 22 7.73 -10.23 -19.83
C PRO A 22 6.53 -10.95 -19.20
N LEU A 23 6.11 -10.49 -18.02
CA LEU A 23 4.79 -10.81 -17.50
C LEU A 23 3.72 -10.17 -18.42
N SER A 24 2.78 -10.96 -18.92
CA SER A 24 1.77 -10.51 -19.88
C SER A 24 0.92 -9.33 -19.41
N LEU A 25 0.75 -9.14 -18.10
CA LEU A 25 -0.08 -8.10 -17.52
C LEU A 25 0.61 -6.73 -17.42
N THR A 26 1.91 -6.70 -17.11
CA THR A 26 2.62 -5.45 -16.74
C THR A 26 4.02 -5.31 -17.33
N LEU A 27 4.40 -6.21 -18.23
CA LEU A 27 5.71 -6.23 -18.90
C LEU A 27 6.91 -6.31 -17.95
N VAL A 28 6.70 -6.71 -16.68
CA VAL A 28 7.81 -6.99 -15.76
C VAL A 28 8.51 -8.25 -16.24
N GLU A 29 9.72 -8.11 -16.77
CA GLU A 29 10.49 -9.22 -17.31
C GLU A 29 11.30 -9.94 -16.23
N TYR A 30 11.29 -11.27 -16.31
CA TYR A 30 12.00 -12.20 -15.44
C TYR A 30 12.70 -13.28 -16.29
N PRO A 31 13.72 -13.98 -15.78
CA PRO A 31 14.42 -15.02 -16.53
C PRO A 31 13.49 -16.17 -16.90
N LYS A 32 13.51 -16.60 -18.17
CA LYS A 32 12.66 -17.70 -18.65
C LYS A 32 13.03 -18.99 -17.92
N GLY A 33 12.02 -19.68 -17.39
CA GLY A 33 12.21 -20.90 -16.59
C GLY A 33 12.50 -20.67 -15.10
N ASP A 34 12.72 -19.43 -14.66
CA ASP A 34 12.94 -19.11 -13.25
C ASP A 34 11.61 -18.89 -12.50
N LEU A 35 11.20 -19.89 -11.72
CA LEU A 35 10.00 -19.83 -10.88
C LEU A 35 10.10 -18.76 -9.78
N LEU A 36 11.29 -18.55 -9.23
CA LEU A 36 11.52 -17.56 -8.18
C LEU A 36 11.48 -16.15 -8.76
N GLY A 37 12.09 -15.94 -9.93
CA GLY A 37 11.97 -14.72 -10.71
C GLY A 37 10.52 -14.40 -11.08
N LYS A 38 9.74 -15.40 -11.49
CA LYS A 38 8.29 -15.25 -11.74
C LYS A 38 7.52 -14.83 -10.49
N PHE A 39 7.84 -15.41 -9.33
CA PHE A 39 7.26 -15.00 -8.05
C PHE A 39 7.58 -13.54 -7.73
N PHE A 40 8.86 -13.13 -7.88
CA PHE A 40 9.25 -11.74 -7.65
C PHE A 40 8.65 -10.76 -8.68
N ALA A 41 8.44 -11.20 -9.92
CA ALA A 41 7.72 -10.41 -10.92
C ALA A 41 6.27 -10.18 -10.51
N PHE A 42 5.62 -11.18 -9.89
CA PHE A 42 4.27 -11.01 -9.36
C PHE A 42 4.22 -10.09 -8.14
N THR A 43 5.16 -10.23 -7.19
CA THR A 43 5.18 -9.36 -5.99
C THR A 43 5.43 -7.89 -6.34
N SER A 44 6.07 -7.63 -7.49
CA SER A 44 6.23 -6.29 -8.06
C SER A 44 4.92 -5.58 -8.36
N LEU A 45 3.81 -6.31 -8.49
CA LEU A 45 2.47 -5.77 -8.72
C LEU A 45 1.83 -5.20 -7.46
N ALA A 46 2.47 -5.36 -6.29
CA ALA A 46 1.94 -4.91 -5.01
C ALA A 46 1.49 -3.43 -5.01
N PRO A 47 2.23 -2.45 -5.57
CA PRO A 47 1.76 -1.06 -5.63
C PRO A 47 0.44 -0.89 -6.39
N PHE A 48 0.25 -1.60 -7.51
CA PHE A 48 -1.01 -1.58 -8.26
C PHE A 48 -2.15 -2.22 -7.47
N GLY A 49 -1.89 -3.36 -6.81
CA GLY A 49 -2.87 -4.02 -5.94
C GLY A 49 -3.30 -3.13 -4.77
N ILE A 50 -2.34 -2.46 -4.13
CA ILE A 50 -2.59 -1.49 -3.05
C ILE A 50 -3.40 -0.30 -3.59
N GLY A 51 -3.05 0.24 -4.76
CA GLY A 51 -3.79 1.32 -5.42
C GLY A 51 -5.24 0.94 -5.73
N ALA A 52 -5.47 -0.25 -6.31
CA ALA A 52 -6.81 -0.76 -6.54
C ALA A 52 -7.60 -0.95 -5.23
N GLY A 53 -6.93 -1.39 -4.16
CA GLY A 53 -7.49 -1.47 -2.82
C GLY A 53 -7.93 -0.10 -2.28
N PHE A 54 -7.11 0.93 -2.43
CA PHE A 54 -7.47 2.30 -2.07
C PHE A 54 -8.69 2.80 -2.84
N VAL A 55 -8.71 2.66 -4.16
CA VAL A 55 -9.86 3.10 -4.98
C VAL A 55 -11.13 2.41 -4.51
N THR A 56 -11.07 1.10 -4.29
CA THR A 56 -12.19 0.32 -3.75
C THR A 56 -12.66 0.86 -2.40
N LEU A 57 -11.74 1.05 -1.45
CA LEU A 57 -12.07 1.58 -0.13
C LEU A 57 -12.62 3.01 -0.22
N ILE A 58 -12.10 3.86 -1.09
CA ILE A 58 -12.61 5.22 -1.27
C ILE A 58 -14.04 5.18 -1.81
N LEU A 59 -14.34 4.33 -2.81
CA LEU A 59 -15.70 4.25 -3.38
C LEU A 59 -16.75 3.75 -2.39
N PHE A 60 -16.41 2.73 -1.59
CA PHE A 60 -17.35 2.10 -0.65
C PHE A 60 -17.35 2.74 0.73
N ARG A 61 -16.18 3.14 1.25
CA ARG A 61 -16.02 3.71 2.59
C ARG A 61 -16.09 5.22 2.59
N ARG A 62 -15.53 5.89 1.59
CA ARG A 62 -15.52 7.37 1.45
C ARG A 62 -15.01 8.06 2.72
N ASP A 63 -14.06 7.43 3.39
CA ASP A 63 -13.52 7.88 4.68
C ASP A 63 -12.33 8.84 4.46
N LEU A 64 -12.31 9.94 5.21
CA LEU A 64 -11.30 11.00 5.06
C LEU A 64 -9.86 10.53 5.35
N HIS A 65 -9.65 9.64 6.33
CA HIS A 65 -8.30 9.10 6.60
C HIS A 65 -7.82 8.24 5.43
N THR A 66 -8.71 7.43 4.85
CA THR A 66 -8.40 6.62 3.67
C THR A 66 -8.06 7.49 2.46
N ILE A 67 -8.84 8.54 2.21
CA ILE A 67 -8.60 9.50 1.11
C ILE A 67 -7.27 10.23 1.32
N ALA A 68 -7.00 10.73 2.54
CA ALA A 68 -5.75 11.42 2.86
C ALA A 68 -4.52 10.50 2.73
N PHE A 69 -4.65 9.23 3.10
CA PHE A 69 -3.58 8.24 2.92
C PHE A 69 -3.33 7.99 1.41
N PHE A 70 -4.38 7.82 0.61
CA PHE A 70 -4.26 7.66 -0.83
C PHE A 70 -3.59 8.88 -1.50
N ILE A 71 -4.00 10.10 -1.15
CA ILE A 71 -3.33 11.34 -1.62
C ILE A 71 -1.84 11.32 -1.26
N GLY A 72 -1.50 10.87 -0.05
CA GLY A 72 -0.12 10.69 0.37
C GLY A 72 0.67 9.74 -0.55
N THR A 73 0.06 8.64 -0.99
CA THR A 73 0.72 7.71 -1.94
C THR A 73 0.99 8.37 -3.30
N LEU A 74 0.09 9.22 -3.78
CA LEU A 74 0.25 9.94 -5.05
C LEU A 74 1.36 11.00 -4.94
N ILE A 75 1.39 11.76 -3.85
CA ILE A 75 2.45 12.76 -3.61
C ILE A 75 3.80 12.05 -3.43
N ASN A 76 3.84 10.89 -2.78
CA ASN A 76 5.04 10.08 -2.66
C ASN A 76 5.58 9.64 -4.04
N GLU A 77 4.70 9.29 -4.97
CA GLU A 77 5.09 8.96 -6.34
C GLU A 77 5.66 10.18 -7.08
N VAL A 78 4.99 11.33 -6.96
CA VAL A 78 5.51 12.60 -7.52
C VAL A 78 6.89 12.92 -6.94
N LEU A 79 7.08 12.75 -5.62
CA LEU A 79 8.37 12.92 -4.97
C LEU A 79 9.43 11.96 -5.55
N ASN A 80 9.09 10.69 -5.79
CA ASN A 80 10.01 9.73 -6.41
C ASN A 80 10.43 10.20 -7.81
N ILE A 81 9.47 10.63 -8.64
CA ILE A 81 9.74 11.14 -9.99
C ILE A 81 10.68 12.33 -9.93
N VAL A 82 10.41 13.31 -9.05
CA VAL A 82 11.27 14.48 -8.88
C VAL A 82 12.69 14.08 -8.45
N LEU A 83 12.82 13.21 -7.43
CA LEU A 83 14.13 12.77 -6.95
C LEU A 83 14.93 12.01 -8.02
N LYS A 84 14.26 11.19 -8.84
CA LYS A 84 14.90 10.50 -9.96
C LYS A 84 15.53 11.45 -10.97
N HIS A 85 14.85 12.56 -11.27
CA HIS A 85 15.35 13.59 -12.20
C HIS A 85 16.39 14.53 -11.57
N ILE A 86 16.53 14.52 -10.25
CA ILE A 86 17.60 15.27 -9.55
C ILE A 86 18.87 14.42 -9.45
N ILE A 87 18.73 13.14 -9.07
CA ILE A 87 19.88 12.26 -8.80
C ILE A 87 20.45 11.66 -10.09
N CYS A 88 19.59 11.32 -11.04
CA CYS A 88 19.96 10.82 -12.36
C CYS A 88 20.86 9.57 -12.38
N GLU A 89 20.80 8.73 -11.34
CA GLU A 89 21.61 7.50 -11.26
C GLU A 89 21.07 6.42 -12.22
N SER A 90 21.97 5.72 -12.92
CA SER A 90 21.62 4.64 -13.85
C SER A 90 21.16 3.37 -13.15
N ARG A 91 20.33 2.56 -13.82
CA ARG A 91 19.97 1.21 -13.37
C ARG A 91 21.13 0.22 -13.58
N PRO A 92 21.19 -0.89 -12.82
CA PRO A 92 22.26 -1.88 -12.97
C PRO A 92 22.21 -2.65 -14.29
N LEU A 93 21.00 -2.92 -14.82
CA LEU A 93 20.80 -3.55 -16.11
C LEU A 93 19.98 -2.61 -17.01
N ILE A 94 20.53 -2.22 -18.16
CA ILE A 94 19.83 -1.41 -19.16
C ILE A 94 18.99 -2.34 -20.01
N ARG A 95 17.67 -2.23 -19.92
CA ARG A 95 16.74 -3.06 -20.70
C ARG A 95 16.12 -2.23 -21.81
N GLY A 96 16.65 -2.34 -23.04
CA GLY A 96 16.10 -1.72 -24.25
C GLY A 96 15.84 -0.20 -24.19
N HIS A 97 15.45 0.40 -25.30
CA HIS A 97 15.23 1.85 -25.40
C HIS A 97 13.94 2.37 -24.72
N LEU A 98 13.04 1.48 -24.29
CA LEU A 98 11.76 1.83 -23.68
C LEU A 98 11.86 2.20 -22.19
N TYR A 99 12.92 1.79 -21.48
CA TYR A 99 13.06 1.95 -20.03
C TYR A 99 14.22 2.88 -19.64
N ASN A 100 14.39 3.98 -20.38
CA ASN A 100 15.43 4.99 -20.13
C ASN A 100 15.11 5.87 -18.91
N GLU A 101 14.63 5.28 -17.81
CA GLU A 101 14.34 5.95 -16.55
C GLU A 101 15.46 5.71 -15.52
N TYR A 102 15.79 6.75 -14.77
CA TYR A 102 16.73 6.71 -13.65
C TYR A 102 16.34 5.69 -12.56
N GLY A 103 17.36 5.08 -11.97
CA GLY A 103 17.26 3.98 -11.00
C GLY A 103 17.16 4.42 -9.53
N MET A 104 17.70 5.59 -9.16
CA MET A 104 17.66 6.08 -7.77
C MET A 104 16.63 7.22 -7.60
N PRO A 105 15.77 7.20 -6.57
CA PRO A 105 15.48 6.07 -5.68
C PRO A 105 14.52 5.06 -6.32
N SER A 106 14.54 3.81 -5.83
CA SER A 106 13.60 2.79 -6.29
C SER A 106 12.15 3.16 -5.92
N SER A 107 11.29 3.36 -6.93
CA SER A 107 9.87 3.71 -6.74
C SER A 107 9.10 2.66 -5.96
N HIS A 108 9.31 1.38 -6.28
CA HIS A 108 8.63 0.27 -5.60
C HIS A 108 9.01 0.22 -4.12
N SER A 109 10.30 0.35 -3.81
CA SER A 109 10.77 0.37 -2.43
C SER A 109 10.22 1.57 -1.66
N GLN A 110 10.30 2.77 -2.24
CA GLN A 110 9.78 3.99 -1.63
C GLN A 110 8.27 3.90 -1.36
N PHE A 111 7.50 3.36 -2.30
CA PHE A 111 6.06 3.18 -2.15
C PHE A 111 5.70 2.20 -1.02
N VAL A 112 6.28 0.99 -1.02
CA VAL A 112 5.92 -0.04 -0.03
C VAL A 112 6.38 0.33 1.38
N TRP A 113 7.53 1.00 1.52
CA TRP A 113 7.97 1.51 2.83
C TRP A 113 7.11 2.67 3.31
N PHE A 114 6.73 3.59 2.42
CA PHE A 114 5.77 4.64 2.76
C PHE A 114 4.46 4.04 3.29
N PHE A 115 3.89 3.07 2.56
CA PHE A 115 2.66 2.39 2.93
C PHE A 115 2.77 1.68 4.28
N SER A 116 3.80 0.86 4.47
CA SER A 116 4.00 0.06 5.69
C SER A 116 4.21 0.93 6.94
N ILE A 117 4.97 2.01 6.82
CA ILE A 117 5.21 2.94 7.94
C ILE A 117 3.95 3.74 8.26
N TYR A 118 3.20 4.17 7.25
CA TYR A 118 1.93 4.85 7.49
C TYR A 118 0.91 3.93 8.19
N VAL A 119 0.81 2.66 7.76
CA VAL A 119 -0.03 1.64 8.42
C VAL A 119 0.41 1.43 9.87
N LEU A 120 1.72 1.32 10.13
CA LEU A 120 2.26 1.22 11.49
C LEU A 120 1.81 2.40 12.36
N TYR A 121 1.99 3.63 11.90
CA TYR A 121 1.59 4.83 12.65
C TYR A 121 0.08 4.92 12.85
N PHE A 122 -0.71 4.52 11.85
CA PHE A 122 -2.16 4.44 11.99
C PHE A 122 -2.55 3.51 13.15
N PHE A 123 -1.93 2.33 13.25
CA PHE A 123 -2.22 1.41 14.35
C PHE A 123 -1.69 1.86 15.71
N ILE A 124 -0.47 2.38 15.78
CA ILE A 124 0.19 2.76 17.05
C ILE A 124 -0.33 4.08 17.60
N ILE A 125 -0.57 5.08 16.76
CA ILE A 125 -0.94 6.42 17.23
C ILE A 125 -2.46 6.56 17.22
N ARG A 126 -3.09 6.31 16.07
CA ARG A 126 -4.52 6.60 15.91
C ARG A 126 -5.41 5.59 16.63
N LEU A 127 -5.12 4.30 16.46
CA LEU A 127 -5.93 3.20 16.98
C LEU A 127 -5.58 2.79 18.41
N HIS A 128 -4.43 3.19 18.97
CA HIS A 128 -4.10 2.96 20.38
C HIS A 128 -4.95 3.82 21.32
N HIS A 129 -5.23 5.07 20.93
CA HIS A 129 -6.08 5.98 21.72
C HIS A 129 -7.53 5.48 21.89
N ILE A 130 -7.90 4.49 21.09
CA ILE A 130 -9.23 3.94 21.01
C ILE A 130 -9.23 2.63 21.80
N ASN A 131 -9.46 2.78 23.09
CA ASN A 131 -9.36 1.77 24.14
C ASN A 131 -10.33 0.58 23.92
N ASN A 132 -9.89 -0.42 23.15
CA ASN A 132 -10.55 -1.72 23.08
C ASN A 132 -9.49 -2.83 23.09
N ASN A 133 -8.91 -3.05 24.28
CA ASN A 133 -7.78 -3.96 24.55
C ASN A 133 -8.20 -5.44 24.53
N SER A 134 -8.86 -5.89 23.47
CA SER A 134 -9.01 -7.32 23.22
C SER A 134 -7.71 -7.88 22.66
N ILE A 135 -7.22 -8.99 23.22
CA ILE A 135 -6.05 -9.73 22.72
C ILE A 135 -6.19 -10.01 21.22
N ILE A 136 -7.40 -10.35 20.77
CA ILE A 136 -7.70 -10.59 19.35
C ILE A 136 -7.44 -9.35 18.51
N SER A 137 -7.82 -8.16 19.00
CA SER A 137 -7.56 -6.91 18.29
C SER A 137 -6.06 -6.62 18.21
N ALA A 138 -5.30 -6.88 19.27
CA ALA A 138 -3.85 -6.72 19.27
C ALA A 138 -3.17 -7.70 18.28
N LEU A 139 -3.58 -8.97 18.25
CA LEU A 139 -3.07 -9.97 17.31
C LEU A 139 -3.32 -9.56 15.85
N TRP A 140 -4.53 -9.08 15.52
CA TRP A 140 -4.83 -8.60 14.17
C TRP A 140 -3.96 -7.41 13.75
N ARG A 141 -3.67 -6.48 14.67
CA ARG A 141 -2.77 -5.35 14.39
C ARG A 141 -1.36 -5.83 14.06
N ILE A 142 -0.85 -6.79 14.84
CA ILE A 142 0.48 -7.39 14.61
C ILE A 142 0.51 -8.12 13.26
N ILE A 143 -0.51 -8.89 12.93
CA ILE A 143 -0.59 -9.60 11.64
C ILE A 143 -0.62 -8.62 10.47
N ILE A 144 -1.44 -7.57 10.54
CA ILE A 144 -1.54 -6.58 9.45
C ILE A 144 -0.23 -5.82 9.28
N VAL A 145 0.34 -5.26 10.36
CA VAL A 145 1.62 -4.54 10.29
C VAL A 145 2.74 -5.48 9.84
N GLY A 146 2.83 -6.67 10.43
CA GLY A 146 3.82 -7.68 10.07
C GLY A 146 3.76 -8.05 8.59
N SER A 147 2.57 -8.33 8.07
CA SER A 147 2.39 -8.64 6.64
C SER A 147 2.81 -7.49 5.71
N CYS A 148 2.55 -6.23 6.09
CA CYS A 148 3.00 -5.07 5.32
C CYS A 148 4.54 -4.98 5.26
N PHE A 149 5.22 -5.20 6.39
CA PHE A 149 6.68 -5.21 6.45
C PHE A 149 7.28 -6.39 5.69
N THR A 150 6.71 -7.59 5.83
CA THR A 150 7.12 -8.76 5.06
C THR A 150 6.96 -8.51 3.56
N LEU A 151 5.84 -7.94 3.13
CA LEU A 151 5.62 -7.57 1.73
C LEU A 151 6.66 -6.55 1.25
N ALA A 152 6.95 -5.51 2.05
CA ALA A 152 7.96 -4.51 1.71
C ALA A 152 9.34 -5.15 1.49
N LEU A 153 9.75 -6.07 2.36
CA LEU A 153 11.01 -6.81 2.23
C LEU A 153 11.03 -7.69 0.99
N ILE A 154 9.95 -8.43 0.72
CA ILE A 154 9.83 -9.30 -0.47
C ILE A 154 9.92 -8.47 -1.77
N VAL A 155 9.24 -7.33 -1.83
CA VAL A 155 9.29 -6.42 -2.99
C VAL A 155 10.70 -5.86 -3.18
N CYS A 156 11.35 -5.44 -2.09
CA CYS A 156 12.73 -4.95 -2.13
C CYS A 156 13.71 -6.02 -2.63
N ALA A 157 13.61 -7.25 -2.09
CA ALA A 157 14.42 -8.38 -2.51
C ALA A 157 14.20 -8.71 -4.00
N GLY A 158 12.95 -8.74 -4.46
CA GLY A 158 12.62 -8.99 -5.86
C GLY A 158 13.16 -7.93 -6.81
N ARG A 159 13.25 -6.67 -6.38
CA ARG A 159 13.81 -5.56 -7.19
C ARG A 159 15.32 -5.69 -7.41
N VAL A 160 16.04 -6.19 -6.40
CA VAL A 160 17.48 -6.49 -6.51
C VAL A 160 17.70 -7.79 -7.29
N TYR A 161 16.94 -8.84 -6.96
CA TYR A 161 17.06 -10.16 -7.60
C TYR A 161 16.83 -10.12 -9.10
N LEU A 162 15.82 -9.38 -9.54
CA LEU A 162 15.51 -9.21 -10.97
C LEU A 162 16.38 -8.14 -11.66
N HIS A 163 17.42 -7.61 -11.00
CA HIS A 163 18.31 -6.59 -11.55
C HIS A 163 17.62 -5.31 -12.05
N TYR A 164 16.48 -4.93 -11.46
CA TYR A 164 15.85 -3.63 -11.77
C TYR A 164 16.52 -2.47 -11.02
N HIS A 165 17.08 -2.75 -9.85
CA HIS A 165 17.70 -1.78 -8.96
C HIS A 165 18.88 -2.38 -8.20
N THR A 166 19.84 -1.53 -7.82
CA THR A 166 20.90 -1.91 -6.87
C THR A 166 20.37 -1.92 -5.44
N THR A 167 21.07 -2.59 -4.52
CA THR A 167 20.73 -2.56 -3.09
C THR A 167 20.73 -1.13 -2.55
N ALA A 168 21.67 -0.28 -2.98
CA ALA A 168 21.72 1.13 -2.58
C ALA A 168 20.46 1.91 -3.00
N GLN A 169 20.02 1.73 -4.25
CA GLN A 169 18.80 2.36 -4.79
C GLN A 169 17.54 1.95 -4.03
N VAL A 170 17.48 0.67 -3.62
CA VAL A 170 16.38 0.14 -2.81
C VAL A 170 16.43 0.69 -1.38
N VAL A 171 17.59 0.70 -0.73
CA VAL A 171 17.74 1.25 0.62
C VAL A 171 17.39 2.74 0.67
N VAL A 172 17.89 3.54 -0.28
CA VAL A 172 17.56 4.97 -0.35
C VAL A 172 16.06 5.17 -0.62
N GLY A 173 15.46 4.37 -1.49
CA GLY A 173 14.00 4.37 -1.68
C GLY A 173 13.25 4.11 -0.38
N GLY A 174 13.65 3.08 0.38
CA GLY A 174 13.05 2.78 1.68
C GLY A 174 13.20 3.92 2.70
N ILE A 175 14.37 4.55 2.78
CA ILE A 175 14.61 5.70 3.66
C ILE A 175 13.72 6.89 3.28
N VAL A 176 13.66 7.24 1.99
CA VAL A 176 12.79 8.32 1.50
C VAL A 176 11.33 8.02 1.83
N GLY A 177 10.88 6.77 1.61
CA GLY A 177 9.52 6.33 1.91
C GLY A 177 9.19 6.46 3.40
N PHE A 178 10.12 6.04 4.28
CA PHE A 178 9.99 6.18 5.73
C PHE A 178 9.88 7.65 6.17
N VAL A 179 10.81 8.49 5.70
CA VAL A 179 10.85 9.92 6.07
C VAL A 179 9.58 10.61 5.59
N PHE A 180 9.18 10.37 4.34
CA PHE A 180 7.99 10.99 3.78
C PHE A 180 6.70 10.50 4.45
N ALA A 181 6.60 9.20 4.80
CA ALA A 181 5.46 8.69 5.58
C ALA A 181 5.35 9.37 6.95
N THR A 182 6.48 9.60 7.62
CA THR A 182 6.52 10.29 8.91
C THR A 182 6.03 11.73 8.81
N ILE A 183 6.52 12.46 7.80
CA ILE A 183 6.09 13.85 7.53
C ILE A 183 4.60 13.89 7.18
N TRP A 184 4.18 13.06 6.21
CA TRP A 184 2.79 13.04 5.75
C TRP A 184 1.82 12.62 6.85
N PHE A 185 2.14 11.57 7.61
CA PHE A 185 1.31 11.15 8.75
C PHE A 185 1.21 12.26 9.80
N THR A 186 2.29 12.99 10.07
CA THR A 186 2.27 14.14 10.98
C THR A 186 1.34 15.24 10.49
N VAL A 187 1.40 15.57 9.19
CA VAL A 187 0.47 16.53 8.56
C VAL A 187 -0.98 16.05 8.68
N VAL A 188 -1.25 14.79 8.33
CA VAL A 188 -2.61 14.22 8.43
C VAL A 188 -3.11 14.26 9.87
N HIS A 189 -2.29 13.83 10.83
CA HIS A 189 -2.70 13.70 12.22
C HIS A 189 -2.84 15.05 12.93
N ARG A 190 -1.90 15.98 12.72
CA ARG A 190 -1.85 17.26 13.45
C ARG A 190 -2.60 18.38 12.76
N ILE A 191 -2.71 18.36 11.43
CA ILE A 191 -3.29 19.45 10.65
C ILE A 191 -4.62 19.02 10.04
N LEU A 192 -4.65 17.93 9.26
CA LEU A 192 -5.88 17.55 8.55
C LEU A 192 -6.95 16.99 9.47
N THR A 193 -6.60 16.15 10.45
CA THR A 193 -7.57 15.50 11.34
C THR A 193 -8.42 16.52 12.13
N PRO A 194 -7.85 17.61 12.70
CA PRO A 194 -8.66 18.69 13.29
C PRO A 194 -9.58 19.41 12.29
N LEU A 195 -9.22 19.44 11.00
CA LEU A 195 -10.00 20.10 9.94
C LEU A 195 -11.08 19.19 9.33
N PHE A 196 -11.02 17.88 9.55
CA PHE A 196 -11.98 16.91 8.99
C PHE A 196 -13.46 17.25 9.26
N PRO A 197 -13.87 17.71 10.46
CA PRO A 197 -15.25 18.12 10.71
C PRO A 197 -15.70 19.31 9.84
N GLN A 198 -14.79 20.22 9.49
CA GLN A 198 -15.07 21.35 8.60
C GLN A 198 -15.05 20.94 7.13
N LEU A 199 -14.19 20.00 6.75
CA LEU A 199 -14.12 19.49 5.38
C LEU A 199 -15.38 18.67 5.03
N VAL A 200 -15.84 17.81 5.94
CA VAL A 200 -17.00 16.96 5.68
C VAL A 200 -18.31 17.75 5.57
N SER A 201 -18.39 18.94 6.17
CA SER A 201 -19.56 19.83 6.09
C SER A 201 -19.64 20.64 4.79
N LEU A 202 -18.61 20.56 3.93
CA LEU A 202 -18.67 21.16 2.60
C LEU A 202 -19.73 20.46 1.74
N LYS A 203 -20.51 21.24 0.98
CA LYS A 203 -21.62 20.74 0.15
C LYS A 203 -21.19 19.63 -0.82
N VAL A 204 -19.98 19.72 -1.38
CA VAL A 204 -19.42 18.68 -2.27
C VAL A 204 -19.17 17.39 -1.49
N CYS A 205 -18.62 17.48 -0.28
CA CYS A 205 -18.37 16.32 0.57
C CYS A 205 -19.67 15.66 1.03
N GLU A 206 -20.70 16.45 1.33
CA GLU A 206 -22.05 15.96 1.64
C GLU A 206 -22.68 15.25 0.44
N MET A 207 -22.64 15.86 -0.75
CA MET A 207 -23.15 15.25 -1.99
C MET A 207 -22.45 13.92 -2.31
N LEU A 208 -21.14 13.85 -2.06
CA LEU A 208 -20.36 12.62 -2.23
C LEU A 208 -20.52 11.64 -1.07
N MET A 209 -21.24 11.99 0.00
CA MET A 209 -21.38 11.18 1.22
C MET A 209 -20.03 10.80 1.82
N ILE A 210 -19.08 11.74 1.83
CA ILE A 210 -17.79 11.58 2.51
C ILE A 210 -18.03 11.51 4.01
N ARG A 211 -17.28 10.64 4.69
CA ARG A 211 -17.44 10.34 6.11
C ARG A 211 -16.18 10.72 6.88
N ASP A 212 -16.39 11.34 8.03
CA ASP A 212 -15.38 11.45 9.08
C ASP A 212 -15.60 10.35 10.11
N THR A 213 -14.78 9.30 10.07
CA THR A 213 -14.83 8.21 11.07
C THR A 213 -13.82 8.39 12.20
N THR A 214 -13.18 9.57 12.30
CA THR A 214 -12.10 9.82 13.25
C THR A 214 -12.44 9.36 14.64
N LEU A 215 -13.58 9.77 15.20
CA LEU A 215 -13.93 9.47 16.60
C LEU A 215 -14.54 8.07 16.81
N ILE A 216 -14.74 7.29 15.74
CA ILE A 216 -15.39 5.99 15.81
C ILE A 216 -14.35 4.91 16.13
N PRO A 217 -14.52 4.17 17.25
CA PRO A 217 -13.48 3.30 17.74
C PRO A 217 -13.20 2.07 16.86
N ASN A 218 -14.27 1.38 16.51
CA ASN A 218 -14.25 0.24 15.62
C ASN A 218 -15.37 0.45 14.61
N VAL A 219 -14.99 0.96 13.44
CA VAL A 219 -15.93 1.30 12.36
C VAL A 219 -16.73 0.07 11.92
N LEU A 220 -16.10 -1.09 11.80
CA LEU A 220 -16.77 -2.33 11.39
C LEU A 220 -17.82 -2.77 12.42
N TRP A 221 -17.47 -2.72 13.71
CA TRP A 221 -18.40 -3.06 14.78
C TRP A 221 -19.56 -2.05 14.87
N PHE A 222 -19.26 -0.76 14.72
CA PHE A 222 -20.25 0.31 14.72
C PHE A 222 -21.25 0.14 13.57
N GLU A 223 -20.77 -0.08 12.34
CA GLU A 223 -21.63 -0.30 11.17
C GLU A 223 -22.48 -1.57 11.32
N TYR A 224 -21.88 -2.66 11.81
CA TYR A 224 -22.59 -3.93 12.03
C TYR A 224 -23.73 -3.78 13.05
N THR A 225 -23.45 -3.19 14.21
CA THR A 225 -24.44 -3.03 15.29
C THR A 225 -25.55 -2.08 14.90
N THR A 226 -25.21 -0.94 14.28
CA THR A 226 -26.19 0.06 13.80
C THR A 226 -27.10 -0.55 12.73
N SER A 227 -26.53 -1.24 11.74
CA SER A 227 -27.31 -1.88 10.67
C SER A 227 -28.26 -2.96 11.23
N ARG A 228 -27.78 -3.78 12.17
CA ARG A 228 -28.58 -4.83 12.81
C ARG A 228 -29.71 -4.25 13.68
N GLN A 229 -29.44 -3.16 14.39
CA GLN A 229 -30.45 -2.48 15.20
C GLN A 229 -31.52 -1.83 14.33
N GLU A 230 -31.12 -1.14 13.25
CA GLU A 230 -32.06 -0.50 12.33
C GLU A 230 -32.94 -1.53 11.62
N ALA A 231 -32.36 -2.64 11.14
CA ALA A 231 -33.11 -3.73 10.53
C ALA A 231 -34.17 -4.33 11.48
N ARG A 232 -33.83 -4.53 12.76
CA ARG A 232 -34.77 -4.99 13.79
C ARG A 232 -35.89 -3.99 14.04
N THR A 233 -35.55 -2.71 14.16
CA THR A 233 -36.53 -1.64 14.38
C THR A 233 -37.52 -1.54 13.22
N ARG A 234 -37.04 -1.60 11.98
CA ARG A 234 -37.89 -1.62 10.77
C ARG A 234 -38.74 -2.87 10.68
N GLY A 235 -38.17 -4.04 11.00
CA GLY A 235 -38.90 -5.30 11.04
C GLY A 235 -40.08 -5.27 12.02
N ARG A 236 -39.89 -4.68 13.21
CA ARG A 236 -40.97 -4.49 14.19
C ARG A 236 -42.05 -3.54 13.68
N LYS A 237 -41.68 -2.42 13.06
CA LYS A 237 -42.64 -1.47 12.47
C LYS A 237 -43.47 -2.13 11.36
N LEU A 238 -42.83 -2.91 10.48
CA LEU A 238 -43.51 -3.66 9.42
C LEU A 238 -44.45 -4.73 9.97
N ALA A 239 -44.06 -5.44 11.04
CA ALA A 239 -44.92 -6.41 11.70
C ALA A 239 -46.16 -5.75 12.34
N ALA A 240 -46.01 -4.57 12.94
CA ALA A 240 -47.10 -3.81 13.53
C ALA A 240 -48.10 -3.24 12.50
N LEU A 241 -47.69 -3.11 11.24
CA LEU A 241 -48.54 -2.63 10.13
C LEU A 241 -49.34 -3.74 9.45
N LYS A 242 -49.10 -5.02 9.76
CA LYS A 242 -49.90 -6.11 9.20
C LYS A 242 -51.26 -6.14 9.91
N PRO A 243 -52.39 -6.01 9.18
CA PRO A 243 -53.70 -6.16 9.80
C PRO A 243 -53.82 -7.58 10.36
N THR A 244 -54.23 -7.69 11.62
CA THR A 244 -54.70 -8.95 12.21
C THR A 244 -55.85 -9.48 11.35
N GLN A 245 -55.61 -10.59 10.66
CA GLN A 245 -56.67 -11.41 10.08
C GLN A 245 -57.42 -12.14 11.18
#